data_AF-A0A0W4ZDS6-F1
#
_entry.id   AF-A0A0W4ZDS6-F1
#
_cell.length_a   1.000
_cell.length_b   1.000
_cell.length_c   1.000
_cell.angle_alpha   90.00
_cell.angle_beta   90.00
_cell.angle_gamma   90.00
#
_symmetry.space_group_name_H-M   'P 1'
#
loop_
_entity.id
_entity.type
_entity.pdbx_description
1 polymer ?
#
loop_
_entity_poly.entity_id
_entity_poly.type
_entity_poly.pdbx_seq_one_letter_code
_entity_poly.pdbx_strand_id
1 'polypeptide(L)'
;MNRSHSLRHGRPTSGSSRTNGHRFTFLSLRGHATHTSLPKLIKMENNLVSAYETAGREQQTVALQLSQWGEETGDDAIGDLSDKVAVILSEIGDIEENHASQIDDSRRVLKTIRNIENSVQPLRDAKQKLIDQIVMLKHKDPESIKLIEQEQKLVRLEAENLVAEAQLTHVSRQKLKEAYNMYFSSVQERAEKQRLLSHYGRKLLDLLDDTPVIPGDARIAYESEKEAKELLLEAEEALHSWRPGQLSYEREHISNNNLVTEQSHNNFRKPDLSTVAVIKHETNEETEKSISLA
;
A
#
# COMPACT_ATOMS: atom_id res chain seq x y z
N MET A 1 28.76 12.49 59.35
CA MET A 1 28.13 11.69 58.29
C MET A 1 27.27 12.60 57.43
N ASN A 2 27.75 12.91 56.23
CA ASN A 2 27.08 13.73 55.22
C ASN A 2 25.83 13.04 54.69
N ARG A 3 24.70 13.76 54.57
CA ARG A 3 23.79 13.63 53.41
C ARG A 3 23.10 14.97 53.13
N SER A 4 23.59 15.61 52.08
CA SER A 4 22.93 16.68 51.33
C SER A 4 21.77 16.09 50.52
N HIS A 5 20.58 16.69 50.63
CA HIS A 5 19.54 16.53 49.62
C HIS A 5 19.07 17.90 49.18
N SER A 6 19.62 18.36 48.06
CA SER A 6 19.05 19.45 47.26
C SER A 6 18.00 18.86 46.33
N LEU A 7 16.77 19.37 46.34
CA LEU A 7 15.92 19.33 45.16
C LEU A 7 15.23 20.69 44.99
N ARG A 8 15.55 21.28 43.84
CA ARG A 8 15.20 22.61 43.36
C ARG A 8 13.88 22.56 42.61
N HIS A 9 13.19 23.70 42.68
CA HIS A 9 11.99 24.14 41.98
C HIS A 9 11.74 23.64 40.55
N GLY A 10 10.44 23.58 40.22
CA GLY A 10 9.91 24.15 38.97
C GLY A 10 9.38 23.13 37.96
N ARG A 11 8.07 22.86 38.02
CA ARG A 11 7.33 22.11 37.00
C ARG A 11 6.49 23.11 36.20
N PRO A 12 6.76 23.36 34.91
CA PRO A 12 5.78 24.01 34.06
C PRO A 12 4.87 22.93 33.46
N THR A 13 3.58 23.06 33.76
CA THR A 13 2.49 22.39 33.07
C THR A 13 2.43 22.93 31.65
N SER A 14 2.58 22.08 30.63
CA SER A 14 2.13 22.40 29.28
C SER A 14 1.23 21.28 28.78
N GLY A 15 -0.07 21.54 28.86
CA GLY A 15 -1.02 20.97 27.92
C GLY A 15 -0.99 21.83 26.66
N SER A 16 -0.90 21.20 25.49
CA SER A 16 -1.48 21.74 24.27
C SER A 16 -1.47 20.68 23.17
N SER A 17 -2.67 20.37 22.69
CA SER A 17 -3.03 19.97 21.33
C SER A 17 -2.32 18.76 20.72
N ARG A 18 -2.95 17.59 20.85
CA ARG A 18 -2.82 16.48 19.89
C ARG A 18 -3.45 16.92 18.57
N THR A 19 -2.70 17.60 17.72
CA THR A 19 -3.00 17.59 16.30
C THR A 19 -2.70 16.18 15.79
N ASN A 20 -3.74 15.40 15.52
CA ASN A 20 -3.68 14.14 14.79
C ASN A 20 -3.28 14.42 13.32
N GLY A 21 -2.04 14.89 13.13
CA GLY A 21 -1.43 14.92 11.83
C GLY A 21 -0.90 13.53 11.54
N HIS A 22 -1.53 12.80 10.62
CA HIS A 22 -0.97 11.59 10.02
C HIS A 22 0.32 11.96 9.28
N ARG A 23 1.41 12.11 10.02
CA ARG A 23 2.74 12.33 9.47
C ARG A 23 3.32 10.95 9.19
N PHE A 24 3.64 10.67 7.92
CA PHE A 24 4.45 9.51 7.57
C PHE A 24 5.75 9.59 8.37
N THR A 25 5.88 8.78 9.42
CA THR A 25 7.12 8.63 10.17
C THR A 25 8.10 7.85 9.30
N PHE A 26 8.91 8.57 8.53
CA PHE A 26 10.05 8.02 7.81
C PHE A 26 11.12 7.60 8.84
N LEU A 27 11.00 6.40 9.41
CA LEU A 27 12.10 5.80 10.17
C LEU A 27 13.28 5.57 9.20
N SER A 28 14.27 6.45 9.29
CA SER A 28 15.63 6.38 8.73
C SER A 28 15.80 5.40 7.55
N LEU A 29 15.57 5.89 6.33
CA LEU A 29 15.85 5.19 5.07
C LEU A 29 17.37 5.15 4.75
N ARG A 30 18.22 4.93 5.75
CA ARG A 30 19.67 4.90 5.56
C ARG A 30 20.33 3.92 6.53
N GLY A 31 20.50 2.71 6.03
CA GLY A 31 21.45 1.72 6.53
C GLY A 31 21.88 0.90 5.33
N HIS A 32 23.19 0.65 5.18
CA HIS A 32 23.70 -0.29 4.18
C HIS A 32 22.97 -1.63 4.37
N ALA A 33 21.99 -1.91 3.52
CA ALA A 33 21.15 -3.09 3.65
C ALA A 33 21.99 -4.30 3.24
N THR A 34 22.48 -5.02 4.25
CA THR A 34 22.91 -6.40 4.06
C THR A 34 21.73 -7.22 3.50
N HIS A 35 22.00 -8.19 2.64
CA HIS A 35 21.07 -9.14 1.97
C HIS A 35 20.10 -9.94 2.89
N THR A 36 20.01 -9.60 4.18
CA THR A 36 19.18 -10.28 5.18
C THR A 36 17.80 -9.64 5.39
N SER A 37 17.52 -8.50 4.77
CA SER A 37 16.26 -7.76 4.97
C SER A 37 15.07 -8.34 4.20
N LEU A 38 15.26 -8.82 2.96
CA LEU A 38 14.17 -9.35 2.12
C LEU A 38 13.55 -10.66 2.68
N PRO A 39 14.33 -11.66 3.15
CA PRO A 39 13.75 -12.82 3.81
C PRO A 39 12.93 -12.47 5.05
N LYS A 40 13.36 -11.46 5.82
CA LYS A 40 12.62 -10.94 6.97
C LYS A 40 11.31 -10.29 6.53
N LEU A 41 11.33 -9.46 5.48
CA LEU A 41 10.13 -8.86 4.90
C LEU A 41 9.11 -9.91 4.48
N ILE A 42 9.53 -10.92 3.70
CA ILE A 42 8.66 -12.02 3.24
C ILE A 42 8.05 -12.80 4.42
N LYS A 43 8.78 -12.92 5.52
CA LYS A 43 8.27 -13.55 6.75
C LYS A 43 7.23 -12.66 7.44
N MET A 44 7.47 -11.35 7.52
CA MET A 44 6.51 -10.42 8.11
C MET A 44 5.23 -10.33 7.28
N GLU A 45 5.31 -10.33 5.96
CA GLU A 45 4.12 -10.40 5.09
C GLU A 45 3.32 -11.69 5.30
N ASN A 46 3.98 -12.82 5.57
CA ASN A 46 3.26 -14.06 5.93
C ASN A 46 2.45 -13.89 7.21
N ASN A 47 3.01 -13.21 8.22
CA ASN A 47 2.29 -12.93 9.45
C ASN A 47 1.09 -12.02 9.18
N LEU A 48 1.23 -11.06 8.26
CA LEU A 48 0.14 -10.19 7.83
C LEU A 48 -0.98 -10.96 7.13
N VAL A 49 -0.64 -11.90 6.22
CA VAL A 49 -1.61 -12.81 5.60
C VAL A 49 -2.40 -13.56 6.67
N SER A 50 -1.71 -14.22 7.62
CA SER A 50 -2.39 -14.95 8.69
C SER A 50 -3.25 -14.06 9.60
N ALA A 51 -2.86 -12.81 9.81
CA ALA A 51 -3.65 -11.85 10.57
C ALA A 51 -4.97 -11.52 9.85
N TYR A 52 -4.93 -11.31 8.53
CA TYR A 52 -6.12 -11.05 7.74
C TYR A 52 -7.02 -12.27 7.57
N GLU A 53 -6.45 -13.47 7.38
CA GLU A 53 -7.22 -14.73 7.41
C GLU A 53 -7.94 -14.91 8.75
N THR A 54 -7.29 -14.57 9.85
CA THR A 54 -7.90 -14.63 11.19
C THR A 54 -8.99 -13.59 11.32
N ALA A 55 -8.74 -12.36 10.90
CA ALA A 55 -9.74 -11.29 10.93
C ALA A 55 -11.00 -11.67 10.13
N GLY A 56 -10.87 -12.27 8.95
CA GLY A 56 -12.00 -12.76 8.16
C GLY A 56 -12.84 -13.80 8.89
N ARG A 57 -12.21 -14.82 9.49
CA ARG A 57 -12.91 -15.86 10.27
C ARG A 57 -13.60 -15.33 11.53
N GLU A 58 -12.92 -14.44 12.26
CA GLU A 58 -13.51 -13.81 13.46
C GLU A 58 -14.70 -12.93 13.06
N GLN A 59 -14.61 -12.23 11.93
CA GLN A 59 -15.70 -11.42 11.39
C GLN A 59 -16.93 -12.27 11.04
N GLN A 60 -16.75 -13.44 10.41
CA GLN A 60 -17.85 -14.41 10.17
C GLN A 60 -18.44 -14.93 11.48
N THR A 61 -17.61 -15.17 12.49
CA THR A 61 -18.08 -15.61 13.83
C THR A 61 -18.91 -14.52 14.50
N VAL A 62 -18.49 -13.26 14.41
CA VAL A 62 -19.25 -12.10 14.90
C VAL A 62 -20.59 -11.99 14.18
N ALA A 63 -20.62 -12.17 12.86
CA ALA A 63 -21.86 -12.17 12.08
C ALA A 63 -22.85 -13.24 12.59
N LEU A 64 -22.39 -14.48 12.76
CA LEU A 64 -23.22 -15.57 13.27
C LEU A 64 -23.79 -15.27 14.67
N GLN A 65 -22.94 -14.77 15.57
CA GLN A 65 -23.37 -14.42 16.93
C GLN A 65 -24.36 -13.25 16.95
N LEU A 66 -24.22 -12.29 16.04
CA LEU A 66 -25.17 -11.17 15.92
C LEU A 66 -26.57 -11.64 15.52
N SER A 67 -26.68 -12.50 14.50
CA SER A 67 -27.97 -13.05 14.04
C SER A 67 -28.61 -13.89 15.15
N GLN A 68 -27.84 -14.77 15.80
CA GLN A 68 -28.33 -15.58 16.92
C GLN A 68 -28.85 -14.71 18.08
N TRP A 69 -28.06 -13.73 18.52
CA TRP A 69 -28.47 -12.84 19.60
C TRP A 69 -29.74 -12.06 19.24
N GLY A 70 -29.88 -11.62 17.98
CA GLY A 70 -31.05 -10.92 17.50
C GLY A 70 -32.33 -11.74 17.61
N GLU A 71 -32.29 -13.01 17.21
CA GLU A 71 -33.41 -13.94 17.35
C GLU A 71 -33.81 -14.14 18.83
N GLU A 72 -32.83 -14.22 19.73
CA GLU A 72 -33.06 -14.40 21.17
C GLU A 72 -33.74 -13.19 21.85
N THR A 73 -33.73 -12.01 21.21
CA THR A 73 -34.37 -10.80 21.79
C THR A 73 -35.89 -10.86 21.83
N GLY A 74 -36.51 -11.63 20.93
CA GLY A 74 -37.97 -11.66 20.75
C GLY A 74 -38.57 -10.36 20.21
N ASP A 75 -37.74 -9.44 19.70
CA ASP A 75 -38.16 -8.23 18.99
C ASP A 75 -38.00 -8.47 17.48
N ASP A 76 -39.12 -8.44 16.75
CA ASP A 76 -39.15 -8.75 15.30
C ASP A 76 -38.23 -7.83 14.48
N ALA A 77 -38.14 -6.54 14.84
CA ALA A 77 -37.28 -5.58 14.14
C ALA A 77 -35.80 -5.87 14.39
N ILE A 78 -35.44 -6.14 15.65
CA ILE A 78 -34.06 -6.48 16.01
C ILE A 78 -33.67 -7.82 15.38
N GLY A 79 -34.55 -8.81 15.41
CA GLY A 79 -34.33 -10.12 14.81
C GLY A 79 -34.06 -10.03 13.30
N ASP A 80 -34.93 -9.35 12.54
CA ASP A 80 -34.74 -9.23 11.09
C ASP A 80 -33.51 -8.39 10.72
N LEU A 81 -33.34 -7.21 11.32
CA LEU A 81 -32.24 -6.32 10.95
C LEU A 81 -30.88 -6.86 11.38
N SER A 82 -30.77 -7.52 12.53
CA SER A 82 -29.52 -8.17 12.97
C SER A 82 -29.12 -9.32 12.04
N ASP A 83 -30.09 -10.11 11.55
CA ASP A 83 -29.86 -11.15 10.55
C ASP A 83 -29.34 -10.55 9.24
N LYS A 84 -29.95 -9.46 8.74
CA LYS A 84 -29.48 -8.82 7.50
C LYS A 84 -28.14 -8.12 7.67
N VAL A 85 -27.88 -7.49 8.80
CA VAL A 85 -26.55 -6.95 9.14
C VAL A 85 -25.51 -8.07 9.25
N ALA A 86 -25.87 -9.24 9.79
CA ALA A 86 -24.98 -10.39 9.83
C ALA A 86 -24.56 -10.84 8.41
N VAL A 87 -25.47 -10.84 7.43
CA VAL A 87 -25.12 -11.12 6.03
C VAL A 87 -24.06 -10.13 5.51
N ILE A 88 -24.25 -8.82 5.76
CA ILE A 88 -23.26 -7.79 5.39
C ILE A 88 -21.91 -8.02 6.08
N LEU A 89 -21.91 -8.35 7.38
CA LEU A 89 -20.68 -8.61 8.13
C LEU A 89 -19.96 -9.87 7.64
N SER A 90 -20.69 -10.92 7.26
CA SER A 90 -20.13 -12.14 6.69
C SER A 90 -19.41 -11.85 5.38
N GLU A 91 -20.02 -11.07 4.49
CA GLU A 91 -19.42 -10.67 3.21
C GLU A 91 -18.15 -9.80 3.42
N ILE A 92 -18.12 -8.95 4.45
CA ILE A 92 -16.89 -8.23 4.85
C ILE A 92 -15.78 -9.22 5.25
N GLY A 93 -16.14 -10.32 5.92
CA GLY A 93 -15.21 -11.40 6.27
C GLY A 93 -14.63 -12.10 5.04
N ASP A 94 -15.47 -12.40 4.05
CA ASP A 94 -15.06 -13.05 2.80
C ASP A 94 -14.13 -12.15 1.96
N ILE A 95 -14.41 -10.84 1.92
CA ILE A 95 -13.52 -9.85 1.31
C ILE A 95 -12.15 -9.82 2.01
N GLU A 96 -12.11 -9.96 3.33
CA GLU A 96 -10.87 -9.99 4.10
C GLU A 96 -10.02 -11.24 3.79
N GLU A 97 -10.66 -12.40 3.66
CA GLU A 97 -10.01 -13.65 3.27
C GLU A 97 -9.46 -13.57 1.84
N ASN A 98 -10.23 -13.01 0.90
CA ASN A 98 -9.76 -12.78 -0.47
C ASN A 98 -8.57 -11.80 -0.50
N HIS A 99 -8.59 -10.73 0.32
CA HIS A 99 -7.46 -9.81 0.45
C HIS A 99 -6.21 -10.52 0.98
N ALA A 100 -6.35 -11.40 1.96
CA ALA A 100 -5.24 -12.19 2.49
C ALA A 100 -4.59 -13.06 1.40
N SER A 101 -5.42 -13.72 0.57
CA SER A 101 -4.96 -14.50 -0.59
C SER A 101 -4.18 -13.65 -1.60
N GLN A 102 -4.70 -12.46 -1.95
CA GLN A 102 -4.04 -11.53 -2.87
C GLN A 102 -2.71 -10.98 -2.31
N ILE A 103 -2.61 -10.76 -0.99
CA ILE A 103 -1.33 -10.43 -0.34
C ILE A 103 -0.34 -11.59 -0.49
N ASP A 104 -0.76 -12.86 -0.31
CA ASP A 104 0.14 -14.01 -0.50
C ASP A 104 0.65 -14.09 -1.94
N ASP A 105 -0.18 -13.80 -2.94
CA ASP A 105 0.24 -13.75 -4.34
C ASP A 105 1.31 -12.66 -4.57
N SER A 106 1.11 -11.45 -4.04
CA SER A 106 2.13 -10.38 -4.11
C SER A 106 3.44 -10.80 -3.43
N ARG A 107 3.35 -11.50 -2.29
CA ARG A 107 4.49 -12.04 -1.55
C ARG A 107 5.23 -13.13 -2.32
N ARG A 108 4.53 -13.96 -3.12
CA ARG A 108 5.16 -14.96 -4.01
C ARG A 108 6.06 -14.30 -5.05
N VAL A 109 5.67 -13.13 -5.57
CA VAL A 109 6.51 -12.34 -6.49
C VAL A 109 7.80 -11.89 -5.81
N LEU A 110 7.75 -11.47 -4.54
CA LEU A 110 8.95 -11.12 -3.76
C LEU A 110 9.85 -12.33 -3.48
N LYS A 111 9.29 -13.53 -3.30
CA LYS A 111 10.09 -14.76 -3.18
C LYS A 111 10.94 -15.02 -4.43
N THR A 112 10.46 -14.65 -5.62
CA THR A 112 11.24 -14.75 -6.86
C THR A 112 12.50 -13.89 -6.81
N ILE A 113 12.42 -12.65 -6.29
CA ILE A 113 13.59 -11.78 -6.10
C ILE A 113 14.61 -12.45 -5.17
N ARG A 114 14.15 -12.92 -4.01
CA ARG A 114 15.00 -13.62 -3.03
C ARG A 114 15.68 -14.85 -3.63
N ASN A 115 14.96 -15.64 -4.43
CA ASN A 115 15.51 -16.85 -5.04
C ASN A 115 16.65 -16.51 -6.03
N ILE A 116 16.50 -15.44 -6.81
CA ILE A 116 17.55 -14.96 -7.72
C ILE A 116 18.73 -14.41 -6.92
N GLU A 117 18.47 -13.62 -5.87
CA GLU A 117 19.52 -13.11 -4.98
C GLU A 117 20.35 -14.25 -4.37
N ASN A 118 19.69 -15.31 -3.90
CA ASN A 118 20.35 -16.52 -3.39
C ASN A 118 21.19 -17.23 -4.47
N SER A 119 20.77 -17.17 -5.74
CA SER A 119 21.52 -17.76 -6.86
C SER A 119 22.77 -16.97 -7.26
N VAL A 120 22.79 -15.65 -6.97
CA VAL A 120 23.95 -14.77 -7.23
C VAL A 120 24.98 -14.87 -6.10
N GLN A 121 24.56 -15.20 -4.89
CA GLN A 121 25.44 -15.24 -3.71
C GLN A 121 26.68 -16.15 -3.90
N PRO A 122 26.60 -17.37 -4.47
CA PRO A 122 27.77 -18.20 -4.73
C PRO A 122 28.83 -17.54 -5.62
N LEU A 123 28.41 -16.72 -6.60
CA LEU A 123 29.33 -15.99 -7.47
C LEU A 123 30.09 -14.89 -6.71
N ARG A 124 29.41 -14.20 -5.78
CA ARG A 124 30.04 -13.22 -4.88
C ARG A 124 31.08 -13.90 -3.99
N ASP A 125 30.70 -15.01 -3.37
CA ASP A 125 31.57 -15.75 -2.45
C ASP A 125 32.78 -16.33 -3.20
N ALA A 126 32.58 -16.86 -4.41
CA ALA A 126 33.66 -17.37 -5.26
C ALA A 126 34.62 -16.25 -5.67
N LYS A 127 34.10 -15.05 -6.03
CA LYS A 127 34.92 -13.88 -6.37
C LYS A 127 35.77 -13.46 -5.18
N GLN A 128 35.16 -13.29 -4.01
CA GLN A 128 35.88 -12.90 -2.80
C GLN A 128 36.96 -13.91 -2.42
N LYS A 129 36.65 -15.20 -2.45
CA LYS A 129 37.60 -16.27 -2.17
C LYS A 129 38.80 -16.26 -3.12
N LEU A 130 38.57 -15.97 -4.40
CA LEU A 130 39.65 -15.89 -5.39
C LEU A 130 40.53 -14.64 -5.17
N ILE A 131 39.92 -13.51 -4.81
CA ILE A 131 40.65 -12.29 -4.42
C ILE A 131 41.56 -12.59 -3.22
N ASP A 132 41.04 -13.23 -2.17
CA ASP A 132 41.82 -13.57 -0.97
C ASP A 132 42.98 -14.52 -1.31
N GLN A 133 42.76 -15.49 -2.20
CA GLN A 133 43.81 -16.39 -2.69
C GLN A 133 44.91 -15.64 -3.44
N ILE A 134 44.55 -14.68 -4.30
CA ILE A 134 45.49 -13.85 -5.04
C ILE A 134 46.30 -12.98 -4.08
N VAL A 135 45.66 -12.33 -3.11
CA VAL A 135 46.35 -11.50 -2.09
C VAL A 135 47.36 -12.34 -1.29
N MET A 136 46.95 -13.53 -0.86
CA MET A 136 47.81 -14.46 -0.14
C MET A 136 48.98 -14.97 -1.00
N LEU A 137 48.74 -15.25 -2.29
CA LEU A 137 49.79 -15.71 -3.20
C LEU A 137 50.78 -14.59 -3.51
N LYS A 138 50.31 -13.36 -3.76
CA LYS A 138 51.16 -12.16 -3.96
C LYS A 138 52.09 -11.91 -2.78
N HIS A 139 51.62 -12.12 -1.55
CA HIS A 139 52.44 -11.95 -0.36
C HIS A 139 53.48 -13.07 -0.19
N LYS A 140 53.16 -14.31 -0.59
CA LYS A 140 54.04 -15.48 -0.36
C LYS A 140 55.06 -15.71 -1.47
N ASP A 141 54.63 -15.55 -2.72
CA ASP A 141 55.42 -15.86 -3.91
C ASP A 141 55.02 -14.93 -5.08
N PRO A 142 55.62 -13.73 -5.16
CA PRO A 142 55.22 -12.71 -6.12
C PRO A 142 55.57 -13.04 -7.58
N GLU A 143 56.55 -13.92 -7.84
CA GLU A 143 57.02 -14.30 -9.18
C GLU A 143 56.35 -15.60 -9.69
N SER A 144 55.32 -16.09 -8.99
CA SER A 144 54.67 -17.36 -9.32
C SER A 144 53.90 -17.28 -10.63
N ILE A 145 54.13 -18.21 -11.57
CA ILE A 145 53.35 -18.32 -12.83
C ILE A 145 51.84 -18.54 -12.54
N LYS A 146 51.54 -19.23 -11.42
CA LYS A 146 50.16 -19.46 -10.94
C LYS A 146 49.42 -18.17 -10.61
N LEU A 147 50.13 -17.09 -10.31
CA LEU A 147 49.53 -15.79 -10.05
C LEU A 147 48.81 -15.25 -11.28
N ILE A 148 49.46 -15.32 -12.45
CA ILE A 148 48.89 -14.86 -13.73
C ILE A 148 47.64 -15.67 -14.07
N GLU A 149 47.66 -16.99 -13.87
CA GLU A 149 46.50 -17.87 -14.10
C GLU A 149 45.32 -17.50 -13.18
N GLN A 150 45.58 -17.24 -11.89
CA GLN A 150 44.55 -16.82 -10.94
C GLN A 150 43.97 -15.44 -11.26
N GLU A 151 44.81 -14.49 -11.69
CA GLU A 151 44.37 -13.16 -12.12
C GLU A 151 43.48 -13.23 -13.37
N GLN A 152 43.84 -14.04 -14.36
CA GLN A 152 42.98 -14.27 -15.53
C GLN A 152 41.65 -14.92 -15.14
N LYS A 153 41.67 -15.86 -14.19
CA LYS A 153 40.44 -16.46 -13.64
C LYS A 153 39.58 -15.42 -12.92
N LEU A 154 40.20 -14.48 -12.21
CA LEU A 154 39.49 -13.39 -11.53
C LEU A 154 38.76 -12.50 -12.54
N VAL A 155 39.42 -12.11 -13.63
CA VAL A 155 38.79 -11.30 -14.69
C VAL A 155 37.54 -11.99 -15.28
N ARG A 156 37.63 -13.30 -15.53
CA ARG A 156 36.47 -14.09 -16.03
C ARG A 156 35.32 -14.12 -15.02
N LEU A 157 35.63 -14.45 -13.77
CA LEU A 157 34.64 -14.52 -12.69
C LEU A 157 34.01 -13.16 -12.38
N GLU A 158 34.78 -12.09 -12.51
CA GLU A 158 34.29 -10.73 -12.37
C GLU A 158 33.30 -10.36 -13.48
N ALA A 159 33.57 -10.74 -14.74
CA ALA A 159 32.61 -10.55 -15.82
C ALA A 159 31.30 -11.33 -15.59
N GLU A 160 31.39 -12.60 -15.17
CA GLU A 160 30.21 -13.41 -14.81
C GLU A 160 29.42 -12.78 -13.66
N ASN A 161 30.11 -12.31 -12.62
CA ASN A 161 29.48 -11.63 -11.49
C ASN A 161 28.78 -10.34 -11.93
N LEU A 162 29.40 -9.51 -12.77
CA LEU A 162 28.80 -8.28 -13.30
C LEU A 162 27.50 -8.56 -14.06
N VAL A 163 27.46 -9.61 -14.89
CA VAL A 163 26.24 -10.01 -15.61
C VAL A 163 25.16 -10.47 -14.64
N ALA A 164 25.51 -11.29 -13.65
CA ALA A 164 24.58 -11.79 -12.65
C ALA A 164 24.00 -10.65 -11.78
N GLU A 165 24.80 -9.67 -11.38
CA GLU A 165 24.35 -8.49 -10.62
C GLU A 165 23.44 -7.58 -11.46
N ALA A 166 23.74 -7.41 -12.75
CA ALA A 166 22.90 -6.66 -13.67
C ALA A 166 21.53 -7.33 -13.84
N GLN A 167 21.51 -8.66 -13.96
CA GLN A 167 20.28 -9.46 -14.02
C GLN A 167 19.49 -9.37 -12.72
N LEU A 168 20.14 -9.52 -11.55
CA LEU A 168 19.49 -9.37 -10.26
C LEU A 168 18.85 -7.99 -10.12
N THR A 169 19.56 -6.93 -10.52
CA THR A 169 19.03 -5.56 -10.47
C THR A 169 17.83 -5.38 -11.38
N HIS A 170 17.89 -5.89 -12.60
CA HIS A 170 16.80 -5.81 -13.56
C HIS A 170 15.54 -6.54 -13.05
N VAL A 171 15.69 -7.80 -12.64
CA VAL A 171 14.56 -8.59 -12.15
C VAL A 171 14.00 -8.04 -10.85
N SER A 172 14.87 -7.56 -9.94
CA SER A 172 14.42 -6.91 -8.70
C SER A 172 13.53 -5.71 -8.98
N ARG A 173 13.90 -4.83 -9.93
CA ARG A 173 13.07 -3.68 -10.32
C ARG A 173 11.74 -4.11 -10.92
N GLN A 174 11.77 -5.08 -11.84
CA GLN A 174 10.56 -5.59 -12.49
C GLN A 174 9.59 -6.21 -11.48
N LYS A 175 10.09 -7.12 -10.65
CA LYS A 175 9.29 -7.90 -9.71
C LYS A 175 8.83 -7.08 -8.51
N LEU A 176 9.61 -6.08 -8.08
CA LEU A 176 9.16 -5.14 -7.06
C LEU A 176 7.96 -4.33 -7.55
N LYS A 177 8.02 -3.82 -8.78
CA LYS A 177 6.91 -3.07 -9.39
C LYS A 177 5.66 -3.95 -9.53
N GLU A 178 5.84 -5.19 -9.99
CA GLU A 178 4.76 -6.17 -10.13
C GLU A 178 4.12 -6.50 -8.78
N ALA A 179 4.92 -6.86 -7.78
CA ALA A 179 4.44 -7.23 -6.44
C ALA A 179 3.61 -6.11 -5.81
N TYR A 180 4.12 -4.88 -5.80
CA TYR A 180 3.41 -3.77 -5.16
C TYR A 180 2.24 -3.24 -5.99
N ASN A 181 2.24 -3.39 -7.32
CA ASN A 181 1.04 -3.16 -8.11
C ASN A 181 -0.07 -4.13 -7.70
N MET A 182 0.23 -5.43 -7.56
CA MET A 182 -0.75 -6.42 -7.09
C MET A 182 -1.25 -6.10 -5.68
N TYR A 183 -0.33 -5.78 -4.76
CA TYR A 183 -0.66 -5.41 -3.39
C TYR A 183 -1.58 -4.20 -3.32
N PHE A 184 -1.25 -3.11 -4.02
CA PHE A 184 -2.07 -1.89 -3.97
C PHE A 184 -3.41 -2.05 -4.68
N SER A 185 -3.48 -2.81 -5.78
CA SER A 185 -4.76 -3.16 -6.41
C SER A 185 -5.67 -3.94 -5.44
N SER A 186 -5.09 -4.88 -4.69
CA SER A 186 -5.81 -5.63 -3.67
C SER A 186 -6.32 -4.76 -2.52
N VAL A 187 -5.49 -3.83 -2.03
CA VAL A 187 -5.91 -2.85 -1.00
C VAL A 187 -7.06 -1.98 -1.51
N GLN A 188 -6.99 -1.52 -2.76
CA GLN A 188 -8.04 -0.70 -3.37
C GLN A 188 -9.35 -1.49 -3.49
N GLU A 189 -9.31 -2.70 -4.04
CA GLU A 189 -10.47 -3.59 -4.14
C GLU A 189 -11.14 -3.81 -2.78
N ARG A 190 -10.36 -4.20 -1.77
CA ARG A 190 -10.85 -4.41 -0.40
C ARG A 190 -11.55 -3.17 0.14
N ALA A 191 -10.90 -2.01 0.06
CA ALA A 191 -11.43 -0.77 0.61
C ALA A 191 -12.71 -0.33 -0.10
N GLU A 192 -12.75 -0.47 -1.42
CA GLU A 192 -13.90 -0.09 -2.24
C GLU A 192 -15.13 -0.97 -1.94
N LYS A 193 -14.95 -2.29 -1.86
CA LYS A 193 -16.04 -3.22 -1.53
C LYS A 193 -16.52 -3.07 -0.08
N GLN A 194 -15.60 -2.91 0.88
CA GLN A 194 -15.98 -2.66 2.28
C GLN A 194 -16.73 -1.33 2.45
N ARG A 195 -16.38 -0.29 1.68
CA ARG A 195 -17.12 0.98 1.69
C ARG A 195 -18.57 0.78 1.24
N LEU A 196 -18.78 0.02 0.18
CA LEU A 196 -20.10 -0.28 -0.37
C LEU A 196 -20.95 -1.05 0.66
N LEU A 197 -20.40 -2.11 1.24
CA LEU A 197 -21.08 -2.89 2.28
C LEU A 197 -21.39 -2.05 3.52
N SER A 198 -20.45 -1.22 3.97
CA SER A 198 -20.67 -0.30 5.10
C SER A 198 -21.80 0.70 4.81
N HIS A 199 -21.95 1.15 3.56
CA HIS A 199 -23.04 2.04 3.16
C HIS A 199 -24.41 1.37 3.30
N TYR A 200 -24.58 0.15 2.78
CA TYR A 200 -25.83 -0.60 2.92
C TYR A 200 -26.10 -1.07 4.35
N GLY A 201 -25.07 -1.47 5.09
CA GLY A 201 -25.18 -1.80 6.51
C GLY A 201 -25.75 -0.63 7.33
N ARG A 202 -25.37 0.60 7.01
CA ARG A 202 -25.96 1.80 7.64
C ARG A 202 -27.41 2.03 7.23
N LYS A 203 -27.74 1.86 5.94
CA LYS A 203 -29.13 1.98 5.48
C LYS A 203 -30.05 0.96 6.17
N LEU A 204 -29.58 -0.26 6.42
CA LEU A 204 -30.35 -1.25 7.19
C LEU A 204 -30.64 -0.76 8.61
N LEU A 205 -29.67 -0.13 9.27
CA LEU A 205 -29.85 0.43 10.61
C LEU A 205 -30.82 1.61 10.63
N ASP A 206 -30.94 2.37 9.54
CA ASP A 206 -31.91 3.47 9.43
C ASP A 206 -33.37 2.98 9.43
N LEU A 207 -33.62 1.67 9.25
CA LEU A 207 -34.95 1.05 9.36
C LEU A 207 -35.35 0.74 10.81
N LEU A 208 -34.42 0.83 11.76
CA LEU A 208 -34.70 0.55 13.17
C LEU A 208 -35.22 1.81 13.87
N ASP A 209 -36.47 1.76 14.36
CA ASP A 209 -37.03 2.83 15.20
C ASP A 209 -36.45 2.76 16.62
N ASP A 210 -35.64 3.77 16.96
CA ASP A 210 -35.00 3.92 18.28
C ASP A 210 -35.83 4.77 19.26
N THR A 211 -37.05 5.17 18.88
CA THR A 211 -37.94 5.96 19.73
C THR A 211 -38.25 5.21 21.04
N PRO A 212 -38.03 5.82 22.22
CA PRO A 212 -38.31 5.17 23.49
C PRO A 212 -39.83 5.01 23.69
N VAL A 213 -40.26 3.83 24.12
CA VAL A 213 -41.66 3.54 24.45
C VAL A 213 -41.93 3.73 25.94
N ILE A 214 -43.10 4.26 26.26
CA ILE A 214 -43.55 4.44 27.64
C ILE A 214 -43.82 3.06 28.27
N PRO A 215 -43.38 2.77 29.50
CA PRO A 215 -43.65 1.50 30.15
C PRO A 215 -45.16 1.17 30.18
N GLY A 216 -45.54 0.05 29.58
CA GLY A 216 -46.93 -0.40 29.47
C GLY A 216 -47.55 -0.21 28.08
N ASP A 217 -46.96 0.62 27.23
CA ASP A 217 -47.36 0.76 25.83
C ASP A 217 -46.66 -0.31 24.95
N ALA A 218 -47.34 -0.71 23.87
CA ALA A 218 -46.74 -1.58 22.86
C ALA A 218 -45.88 -0.77 21.88
N ARG A 219 -44.77 -1.36 21.41
CA ARG A 219 -44.03 -0.84 20.26
C ARG A 219 -44.89 -0.89 19.00
N ILE A 220 -44.57 -0.01 18.05
CA ILE A 220 -45.12 -0.05 16.69
C ILE A 220 -44.70 -1.38 16.04
N ALA A 221 -45.61 -1.99 15.29
CA ALA A 221 -45.31 -3.23 14.58
C ALA A 221 -44.23 -3.01 13.51
N TYR A 222 -43.32 -3.97 13.38
CA TYR A 222 -42.28 -3.95 12.37
C TYR A 222 -42.86 -4.25 10.98
N GLU A 223 -42.66 -3.35 10.02
CA GLU A 223 -43.17 -3.50 8.63
C GLU A 223 -42.06 -3.40 7.56
N SER A 224 -40.80 -3.20 7.97
CA SER A 224 -39.69 -2.93 7.05
C SER A 224 -38.97 -4.16 6.50
N GLU A 225 -39.46 -5.38 6.78
CA GLU A 225 -38.84 -6.65 6.33
C GLU A 225 -38.60 -6.67 4.81
N LYS A 226 -39.58 -6.20 4.03
CA LYS A 226 -39.47 -6.14 2.57
C LYS A 226 -38.39 -5.16 2.12
N GLU A 227 -38.35 -3.97 2.74
CA GLU A 227 -37.37 -2.93 2.42
C GLU A 227 -35.94 -3.37 2.80
N ALA A 228 -35.78 -4.00 3.97
CA ALA A 228 -34.49 -4.56 4.41
C ALA A 228 -33.97 -5.62 3.42
N LYS A 229 -34.85 -6.48 2.91
CA LYS A 229 -34.51 -7.47 1.88
C LYS A 229 -34.12 -6.83 0.55
N GLU A 230 -34.83 -5.79 0.12
CA GLU A 230 -34.50 -5.05 -1.11
C GLU A 230 -33.11 -4.39 -1.00
N LEU A 231 -32.78 -3.80 0.16
CA LEU A 231 -31.46 -3.22 0.43
C LEU A 231 -30.32 -4.25 0.33
N LEU A 232 -30.54 -5.50 0.78
CA LEU A 232 -29.54 -6.55 0.61
C LEU A 232 -29.35 -6.96 -0.84
N LEU A 233 -30.43 -7.07 -1.62
CA LEU A 233 -30.33 -7.38 -3.04
C LEU A 233 -29.61 -6.26 -3.81
N GLU A 234 -29.85 -4.99 -3.44
CA GLU A 234 -29.09 -3.85 -3.96
C GLU A 234 -27.61 -3.93 -3.59
N ALA A 235 -27.27 -4.36 -2.38
CA ALA A 235 -25.90 -4.55 -1.94
C ALA A 235 -25.19 -5.66 -2.73
N GLU A 236 -25.86 -6.79 -2.95
CA GLU A 236 -25.37 -7.91 -3.76
C GLU A 236 -25.11 -7.48 -5.21
N GLU A 237 -26.08 -6.83 -5.86
CA GLU A 237 -25.93 -6.35 -7.24
C GLU A 237 -24.82 -5.29 -7.34
N ALA A 238 -24.72 -4.40 -6.36
CA ALA A 238 -23.68 -3.37 -6.34
C ALA A 238 -22.28 -4.00 -6.14
N LEU A 239 -22.14 -5.07 -5.36
CA LEU A 239 -20.91 -5.85 -5.27
C LEU A 239 -20.61 -6.60 -6.57
N HIS A 240 -21.61 -7.22 -7.19
CA HIS A 240 -21.45 -7.97 -8.42
C HIS A 240 -21.02 -7.08 -9.60
N SER A 241 -21.60 -5.88 -9.68
CA SER A 241 -21.31 -4.89 -10.70
C SER A 241 -20.06 -4.05 -10.43
N TRP A 242 -19.42 -4.20 -9.27
CA TRP A 242 -18.23 -3.43 -8.90
C TRP A 242 -17.09 -3.60 -9.91
N ARG A 243 -16.44 -2.48 -10.25
CA ARG A 243 -15.21 -2.45 -11.04
C ARG A 243 -14.13 -1.57 -10.39
N PRO A 244 -12.84 -1.89 -10.59
CA PRO A 244 -11.75 -1.08 -10.05
C PRO A 244 -11.87 0.39 -10.43
N GLY A 245 -11.79 1.29 -9.43
CA GLY A 245 -11.83 2.74 -9.64
C GLY A 245 -13.22 3.34 -9.79
N GLN A 246 -14.29 2.56 -9.69
CA GLN A 246 -15.67 3.06 -9.82
C GLN A 246 -16.00 4.13 -8.76
N LEU A 247 -15.49 3.97 -7.54
CA LEU A 247 -15.78 4.89 -6.43
C LEU A 247 -14.96 6.18 -6.44
N SER A 248 -13.81 6.22 -7.13
CA SER A 248 -13.06 7.46 -7.32
C SER A 248 -13.77 8.44 -8.26
N TYR A 249 -14.50 7.94 -9.25
CA TYR A 249 -15.27 8.77 -10.18
C TYR A 249 -16.49 9.43 -9.51
N GLU A 250 -17.21 8.72 -8.64
CA GLU A 250 -18.39 9.29 -7.95
C GLU A 250 -18.04 10.49 -7.06
N ARG A 251 -16.89 10.45 -6.36
CA ARG A 251 -16.46 11.55 -5.48
C ARG A 251 -16.13 12.82 -6.29
N GLU A 252 -15.53 12.69 -7.47
CA GLU A 252 -15.24 13.83 -8.35
C GLU A 252 -16.53 14.47 -8.87
N HIS A 253 -17.56 13.68 -9.19
CA HIS A 253 -18.85 14.21 -9.67
C HIS A 253 -19.74 14.79 -8.56
N ILE A 254 -19.73 14.24 -7.34
CA ILE A 254 -20.49 14.79 -6.20
C ILE A 254 -19.87 16.11 -5.72
N SER A 255 -18.53 16.23 -5.73
CA SER A 255 -17.83 17.45 -5.33
C SER A 255 -18.04 18.61 -6.31
N ASN A 256 -18.29 18.31 -7.59
CA ASN A 256 -18.51 19.30 -8.63
C ASN A 256 -19.96 19.82 -8.72
N ASN A 257 -20.93 19.12 -8.12
CA ASN A 257 -22.35 19.52 -8.17
C ASN A 257 -22.79 20.50 -7.07
N ASN A 258 -21.95 20.78 -6.07
CA ASN A 258 -22.27 21.69 -4.96
C ASN A 258 -21.62 23.09 -5.07
N LEU A 259 -21.23 23.53 -6.26
CA LEU A 259 -20.55 24.82 -6.46
C LEU A 259 -21.02 25.62 -7.69
N VAL A 260 -22.30 25.52 -8.05
CA VAL A 260 -22.89 26.39 -9.08
C VAL A 260 -24.17 27.05 -8.58
N THR A 261 -24.01 28.18 -7.87
CA THR A 261 -24.94 29.31 -7.95
C THR A 261 -24.17 30.63 -7.83
N GLU A 262 -24.32 31.46 -8.87
CA GLU A 262 -24.08 32.91 -8.97
C GLU A 262 -22.65 33.48 -9.10
N GLN A 263 -22.26 33.60 -10.38
CA GLN A 263 -21.76 34.82 -11.05
C GLN A 263 -20.88 35.81 -10.28
N SER A 264 -19.63 35.94 -10.72
CA SER A 264 -19.03 37.26 -10.99
C SER A 264 -18.00 37.15 -12.11
N HIS A 265 -18.23 37.95 -13.15
CA HIS A 265 -17.32 38.21 -14.26
C HIS A 265 -15.88 38.49 -13.79
N ASN A 266 -14.88 37.91 -14.46
CA ASN A 266 -13.83 38.71 -15.08
C ASN A 266 -12.94 37.90 -16.04
N ASN A 267 -12.62 38.57 -17.14
CA ASN A 267 -11.91 38.08 -18.31
C ASN A 267 -10.48 37.64 -18.00
N PHE A 268 -10.10 36.42 -18.41
CA PHE A 268 -8.73 36.13 -18.85
C PHE A 268 -8.75 35.26 -20.11
N ARG A 269 -8.47 35.92 -21.23
CA ARG A 269 -8.36 35.35 -22.57
C ARG A 269 -7.07 34.52 -22.63
N LYS A 270 -7.17 33.23 -22.98
CA LYS A 270 -5.99 32.40 -23.32
C LYS A 270 -5.31 32.97 -24.56
N PRO A 271 -3.97 33.07 -24.63
CA PRO A 271 -3.29 33.43 -25.87
C PRO A 271 -3.35 32.25 -26.84
N ASP A 272 -3.70 32.55 -28.09
CA ASP A 272 -3.73 31.63 -29.23
C ASP A 272 -2.30 31.25 -29.65
N LEU A 273 -2.04 29.95 -29.83
CA LEU A 273 -0.73 29.39 -30.18
C LEU A 273 -0.40 29.50 -31.68
N SER A 274 -1.09 30.37 -32.42
CA SER A 274 -0.98 30.48 -33.88
C SER A 274 -0.07 31.62 -34.39
N THR A 275 0.57 32.41 -33.52
CA THR A 275 1.27 33.66 -33.94
C THR A 275 2.78 33.71 -33.74
N VAL A 276 3.50 32.59 -33.61
CA VAL A 276 4.98 32.64 -33.66
C VAL A 276 5.54 31.57 -34.60
N ALA A 277 5.32 31.79 -35.89
CA ALA A 277 6.23 31.32 -36.92
C ALA A 277 6.42 32.44 -37.94
N VAL A 278 7.67 32.58 -38.39
CA VAL A 278 8.17 33.45 -39.49
C VAL A 278 8.62 34.85 -39.05
N ILE A 279 9.95 35.04 -38.94
CA ILE A 279 10.77 35.87 -39.83
C ILE A 279 12.22 35.34 -39.80
N LYS A 280 12.83 35.32 -40.99
CA LYS A 280 14.14 34.80 -41.37
C LYS A 280 15.22 35.89 -41.35
N HIS A 281 16.46 35.43 -41.13
CA HIS A 281 17.75 35.85 -41.75
C HIS A 281 18.43 37.21 -41.47
N GLU A 282 19.77 37.10 -41.49
CA GLU A 282 20.84 38.11 -41.62
C GLU A 282 21.35 38.79 -40.34
N THR A 283 22.55 38.36 -39.87
CA THR A 283 23.79 39.14 -39.94
C THR A 283 25.02 38.35 -39.45
N ASN A 284 26.06 38.30 -40.31
CA ASN A 284 27.52 38.21 -40.09
C ASN A 284 28.08 37.02 -39.26
N GLU A 285 28.93 36.10 -39.75
CA GLU A 285 29.94 36.13 -40.84
C GLU A 285 30.95 37.29 -40.74
N GLU A 286 31.51 37.51 -39.55
CA GLU A 286 32.67 38.42 -39.37
C GLU A 286 33.47 38.11 -38.08
N THR A 287 33.80 36.84 -37.83
CA THR A 287 34.74 36.48 -36.74
C THR A 287 35.82 35.45 -37.13
N GLU A 288 36.00 35.18 -38.42
CA GLU A 288 37.07 34.31 -38.92
C GLU A 288 37.91 35.01 -39.99
N LYS A 289 38.56 36.13 -39.63
CA LYS A 289 39.70 36.69 -40.36
C LYS A 289 40.42 37.77 -39.54
N SER A 290 40.97 37.39 -38.38
CA SER A 290 41.94 38.22 -37.64
C SER A 290 42.84 37.39 -36.72
N ILE A 291 43.30 36.22 -37.18
CA ILE A 291 44.46 35.52 -36.60
C ILE A 291 45.31 34.99 -37.76
N SER A 292 45.95 35.92 -38.46
CA SER A 292 47.03 35.68 -39.43
C SER A 292 47.64 37.05 -39.78
N LEU A 293 48.39 37.62 -38.82
CA LEU A 293 49.44 38.64 -38.96
C LEU A 293 49.66 39.33 -37.60
N ALA A 294 50.41 38.67 -36.73
CA ALA A 294 51.31 39.24 -35.71
C ALA A 294 52.14 38.09 -35.11
#